data_AF-A0A2E6ZGL7-F1
#
_entry.id   AF-A0A2E6ZGL7-F1
#
_cell.length_a   1.000
_cell.length_b   1.000
_cell.length_c   1.000
_cell.angle_alpha   90.00
_cell.angle_beta   90.00
_cell.angle_gamma   90.00
#
_symmetry.space_group_name_H-M   'P 1'
#
loop_
_entity.id
_entity.type
_entity.pdbx_description
1 polymer ?
#
loop_
_entity_poly.entity_id
_entity_poly.type
_entity_poly.pdbx_seq_one_letter_code
_entity_poly.pdbx_strand_id
1 'polypeptide(L)'
;MKNPPDQETLEHIVSVLEDPVEDLVRKDSKFKELNLNPNDYVDNPDAVVKLLLERKALMQRPVLVTTRKAIIGRPKDRIAEFLK
;
A
#
# COMPACT_ATOMS: atom_id res chain seq x y z
N MET A 1 -7.26 -12.15 -3.74
CA MET A 1 -7.56 -11.18 -4.82
C MET A 1 -7.22 -11.87 -6.12
N LYS A 2 -8.08 -11.80 -7.13
CA LYS A 2 -7.82 -12.51 -8.39
C LYS A 2 -6.76 -11.79 -9.24
N ASN A 3 -6.65 -10.46 -9.14
CA ASN A 3 -5.65 -9.66 -9.86
C ASN A 3 -4.97 -8.65 -8.91
N PRO A 4 -3.80 -8.98 -8.35
CA PRO A 4 -2.98 -8.00 -7.63
C PRO A 4 -2.34 -7.01 -8.61
N PRO A 5 -2.06 -5.76 -8.19
CA PRO A 5 -1.44 -4.75 -9.06
C PRO A 5 -0.06 -5.21 -9.56
N ASP A 6 0.31 -4.70 -10.72
CA ASP A 6 1.64 -4.82 -11.30
C ASP A 6 2.55 -3.68 -10.82
N GLN A 7 3.79 -3.66 -11.33
CA GLN A 7 4.81 -2.71 -10.92
C GLN A 7 4.40 -1.28 -11.25
N GLU A 8 3.98 -1.03 -12.50
CA GLU A 8 3.56 0.29 -12.95
C GLU A 8 2.39 0.82 -12.10
N THR A 9 1.41 -0.04 -11.80
CA THR A 9 0.30 0.33 -10.92
C THR A 9 0.77 0.66 -9.51
N LEU A 10 1.71 -0.11 -8.94
CA LEU A 10 2.22 0.14 -7.59
C LEU A 10 3.05 1.43 -7.52
N GLU A 11 3.91 1.67 -8.50
CA GLU A 11 4.67 2.92 -8.64
C GLU A 11 3.73 4.11 -8.76
N HIS A 12 2.69 4.00 -9.58
CA HIS A 12 1.68 5.04 -9.69
C HIS A 12 0.98 5.30 -8.35
N ILE A 13 0.52 4.24 -7.66
CA ILE A 13 -0.15 4.38 -6.36
C ILE A 13 0.74 5.13 -5.38
N VAL A 14 2.01 4.71 -5.24
CA VAL A 14 2.95 5.33 -4.31
C VAL A 14 3.25 6.78 -4.67
N SER A 15 3.29 7.11 -5.96
CA SER A 15 3.54 8.48 -6.44
C SER A 15 2.42 9.48 -6.11
N VAL A 16 1.18 9.01 -5.93
CA VAL A 16 0.01 9.85 -5.63
C VAL A 16 -0.61 9.55 -4.27
N LEU A 17 0.06 8.75 -3.43
CA LEU A 17 -0.42 8.36 -2.12
C LEU A 17 -0.31 9.55 -1.15
N GLU A 18 -1.40 9.85 -0.45
CA GLU A 18 -1.38 10.89 0.60
C GLU A 18 -0.94 10.36 1.96
N ASP A 19 -1.17 9.08 2.21
CA ASP A 19 -0.73 8.41 3.43
C ASP A 19 0.77 8.06 3.35
N PRO A 20 1.44 7.85 4.49
CA PRO A 20 2.80 7.34 4.51
C PRO A 20 2.93 6.05 3.69
N VAL A 21 4.00 5.95 2.90
CA VAL A 21 4.17 4.85 1.94
C VAL A 21 4.27 3.49 2.62
N GLU A 22 4.88 3.43 3.79
CA GLU A 22 5.00 2.23 4.62
C GLU A 22 3.65 1.70 5.11
N ASP A 23 2.61 2.54 5.16
CA ASP A 23 1.28 2.11 5.59
C ASP A 23 0.51 1.38 4.48
N LEU A 24 1.02 1.42 3.25
CA LEU A 24 0.58 0.55 2.16
C LEU A 24 0.92 -0.92 2.47
N VAL A 25 1.86 -1.18 3.37
CA VAL A 25 2.23 -2.53 3.82
C VAL A 25 1.49 -2.89 5.10
N ARG A 26 0.79 -4.02 5.08
CA ARG A 26 0.14 -4.63 6.25
C ARG A 26 1.18 -5.13 7.22
N LYS A 27 1.31 -4.45 8.36
CA LYS A 27 2.17 -4.84 9.49
C LYS A 27 1.45 -5.86 10.41
N ASP A 28 0.90 -6.93 9.83
CA ASP A 28 0.16 -7.99 10.57
C ASP A 28 1.02 -9.25 10.85
N SER A 29 0.40 -10.33 11.35
CA SER A 29 1.12 -11.57 11.68
C SER A 29 1.95 -12.10 10.52
N LYS A 30 1.50 -11.93 9.27
CA LYS A 30 2.25 -12.39 8.10
C LYS A 30 3.53 -11.59 7.87
N PHE A 31 3.52 -10.30 8.20
CA PHE A 31 4.71 -9.47 8.14
C PHE A 31 5.74 -9.93 9.18
N LYS A 32 5.29 -10.27 10.40
CA LYS A 32 6.14 -10.79 11.47
C LYS A 32 6.71 -12.17 11.15
N GLU A 33 5.91 -13.08 10.59
CA GLU A 33 6.35 -14.42 10.15
C GLU A 33 7.46 -14.36 9.10
N LEU A 34 7.47 -13.31 8.28
CA LEU A 34 8.49 -13.09 7.25
C LEU A 34 9.78 -12.45 7.81
N ASN A 35 9.85 -12.16 9.11
CA ASN A 35 10.98 -11.49 9.78
C ASN A 35 11.39 -10.17 9.09
N LEU A 36 10.40 -9.44 8.56
CA LEU A 36 10.64 -8.14 7.93
C LEU A 36 10.78 -7.06 9.01
N ASN A 37 11.69 -6.11 8.81
CA ASN A 37 11.84 -4.97 9.68
C ASN A 37 10.99 -3.79 9.15
N PRO A 38 10.03 -3.26 9.93
CA PRO A 38 9.21 -2.12 9.49
C PRO A 38 10.01 -0.88 9.11
N ASN A 39 11.16 -0.67 9.78
CA ASN A 39 11.99 0.51 9.56
C ASN A 39 12.66 0.53 8.18
N ASP A 40 12.78 -0.61 7.51
CA ASP A 40 13.36 -0.69 6.16
C ASP A 40 12.45 -0.06 5.09
N TYR A 41 11.19 0.22 5.44
CA TYR A 41 10.15 0.70 4.52
C TYR A 41 9.70 2.15 4.77
N VAL A 42 10.11 2.75 5.90
CA VAL A 42 9.75 4.13 6.26
C VAL A 42 10.36 5.10 5.24
N ASP A 43 9.53 5.99 4.68
CA ASP A 43 9.93 6.95 3.65
C ASP A 43 10.65 6.32 2.44
N ASN A 44 10.43 5.03 2.16
CA ASN A 44 11.13 4.29 1.11
C ASN A 44 10.16 3.65 0.08
N PRO A 45 9.70 4.45 -0.90
CA PRO A 45 8.86 4.00 -2.01
C PRO A 45 9.34 2.74 -2.70
N ASP A 46 10.62 2.69 -3.08
CA ASP A 46 11.17 1.60 -3.88
C ASP A 46 11.18 0.28 -3.10
N ALA A 47 11.52 0.33 -1.80
CA ALA A 47 11.47 -0.83 -0.93
C ALA A 47 10.04 -1.35 -0.75
N VAL A 48 9.05 -0.45 -0.63
CA VAL A 48 7.64 -0.82 -0.53
C VAL A 48 7.14 -1.44 -1.83
N VAL A 49 7.41 -0.84 -2.99
CA VAL A 49 7.01 -1.39 -4.29
C VAL A 49 7.61 -2.78 -4.50
N LYS A 50 8.93 -2.93 -4.26
CA LYS A 50 9.61 -4.21 -4.38
C LYS A 50 9.00 -5.29 -3.47
N LEU A 51 8.76 -4.96 -2.20
CA LEU A 51 8.12 -5.88 -1.27
C LEU A 51 6.72 -6.29 -1.76
N LEU A 52 5.91 -5.33 -2.22
CA LEU A 52 4.55 -5.60 -2.66
C LEU A 52 4.48 -6.36 -3.97
N LEU A 53 5.48 -6.24 -4.85
CA LEU A 53 5.64 -7.07 -6.04
C LEU A 53 5.93 -8.52 -5.68
N GLU A 54 6.88 -8.74 -4.77
CA GLU A 54 7.27 -10.08 -4.31
C GLU A 54 6.19 -10.74 -3.43
N ARG A 55 5.45 -9.93 -2.66
CA ARG A 55 4.54 -10.36 -1.59
C ARG A 55 3.24 -9.56 -1.61
N LYS A 56 2.53 -9.65 -2.72
CA LYS A 56 1.22 -9.00 -2.99
C LYS A 56 0.16 -9.17 -1.88
N ALA A 57 0.26 -10.23 -1.07
CA ALA A 57 -0.64 -10.46 0.06
C ALA A 57 -0.48 -9.42 1.19
N LEU A 58 0.70 -8.79 1.31
CA LEU A 58 1.01 -7.77 2.31
C LEU A 58 0.40 -6.41 1.97
N MET A 59 -0.15 -6.21 0.77
CA MET A 59 -0.75 -4.93 0.43
C MET A 59 -1.98 -4.62 1.31
N GLN A 60 -2.01 -3.40 1.83
CA GLN A 60 -3.11 -2.84 2.60
C GLN A 60 -4.36 -2.73 1.74
N ARG A 61 -5.52 -2.96 2.37
CA ARG A 61 -6.82 -2.97 1.69
C ARG A 61 -7.93 -2.47 2.64
N PRO A 62 -8.89 -1.66 2.17
CA PRO A 62 -8.99 -1.12 0.82
C PRO A 62 -7.95 -0.01 0.56
N VAL A 63 -7.49 0.09 -0.68
CA VAL A 63 -6.71 1.22 -1.20
C VAL A 63 -7.52 1.80 -2.34
N LEU A 64 -7.76 3.10 -2.31
CA LEU A 64 -8.49 3.81 -3.33
C LEU A 64 -7.49 4.59 -4.17
N VAL A 65 -7.68 4.58 -5.48
CA VAL A 65 -6.76 5.15 -6.45
C VAL A 65 -7.56 5.90 -7.50
N THR A 66 -7.17 7.14 -7.74
CA THR A 66 -7.60 7.97 -8.87
C THR A 66 -6.37 8.38 -9.65
N THR A 67 -6.55 9.02 -10.81
CA THR A 67 -5.44 9.53 -11.63
C THR A 67 -4.51 10.49 -10.87
N ARG A 68 -5.00 11.17 -9.84
CA ARG A 68 -4.26 12.25 -9.14
C ARG A 68 -3.98 11.98 -7.67
N LYS A 69 -4.61 10.97 -7.08
CA LYS A 69 -4.62 10.78 -5.63
C LYS A 69 -4.92 9.34 -5.28
N ALA A 70 -4.24 8.82 -4.27
CA ALA A 70 -4.53 7.54 -3.64
C ALA A 70 -4.60 7.68 -2.12
N ILE A 71 -5.44 6.86 -1.49
CA ILE A 71 -5.56 6.78 -0.03
C ILE A 71 -5.67 5.33 0.44
N ILE A 72 -5.27 5.12 1.69
CA ILE A 72 -5.61 3.94 2.46
C ILE A 72 -7.01 4.16 3.04
N GLY A 73 -7.98 3.37 2.58
CA GLY A 73 -9.39 3.47 2.98
C GLY A 73 -9.68 2.92 4.37
N ARG A 74 -8.73 3.04 5.31
CA ARG A 74 -8.91 2.75 6.72
C ARG A 74 -8.62 4.01 7.54
N PRO A 75 -9.52 4.41 8.45
CA PRO A 75 -10.83 3.81 8.71
C PRO A 75 -11.82 3.98 7.53
N LYS A 76 -12.88 3.16 7.47
CA LYS A 76 -13.72 2.99 6.25
C LYS A 76 -14.52 4.25 5.88
N ASP A 77 -14.78 5.11 6.84
CA ASP A 77 -15.37 6.43 6.70
C ASP A 77 -14.59 7.33 5.71
N ARG A 78 -13.26 7.20 5.63
CA ARG A 78 -12.43 7.91 4.63
C ARG A 78 -12.82 7.61 3.19
N ILE A 79 -13.40 6.43 2.93
CA ILE A 79 -13.83 6.02 1.60
C ILE A 79 -14.94 6.94 1.08
N ALA A 80 -15.92 7.25 1.92
CA ALA A 80 -17.05 8.08 1.53
C ALA A 80 -16.62 9.52 1.25
N GLU A 81 -15.65 10.05 2.00
CA GLU A 81 -15.10 11.39 1.77
C GLU A 81 -14.28 11.46 0.48
N PHE A 82 -13.52 10.41 0.17
CA PHE A 82 -12.68 10.35 -1.03
C PHE A 82 -13.46 10.20 -2.34
N LEU A 83 -14.67 9.62 -2.28
CA LEU A 83 -15.52 9.38 -3.45
C LEU A 83 -16.48 10.54 -3.78
N LYS A 84 -16.48 11.61 -2.97
CA LYS A 84 -17.22 12.85 -3.26
C LYS A 84 -16.50 13.66 -4.34
#